data_AF-A0A1V1P0V9-F1
#
_entry.id   AF-A0A1V1P0V9-F1
#
_cell.length_a   1.000
_cell.length_b   1.000
_cell.length_c   1.000
_cell.angle_alpha   90.00
_cell.angle_beta   90.00
_cell.angle_gamma   90.00
#
_symmetry.space_group_name_H-M   'P 1'
#
loop_
_entity.id
_entity.type
_entity.pdbx_description
1 polymer ?
#
loop_
_entity_poly.entity_id
_entity_poly.type
_entity_poly.pdbx_seq_one_letter_code
_entity_poly.pdbx_strand_id
1 'polypeptide(L)'
;MHNIVNAVVILDEIQNINPEYYYLLREMLDIFGKRFNTYFLLITATQPEILDTQKSGTIELVSSELYMKHPLFNRVTLQFIKKG
;
A
#
# COMPACT_ATOMS: atom_id res chain seq x y z
N MET A 1 -15.41 -10.19 -20.27
CA MET A 1 -15.31 -10.18 -18.80
C MET A 1 -14.84 -11.55 -18.33
N HIS A 2 -13.53 -11.79 -18.30
CA HIS A 2 -12.96 -13.02 -17.70
C HIS A 2 -11.68 -12.71 -16.89
N ASN A 3 -10.92 -11.69 -17.29
CA ASN A 3 -9.58 -11.42 -16.76
C ASN A 3 -9.52 -11.00 -15.29
N ILE A 4 -10.62 -10.59 -14.66
CA ILE A 4 -10.61 -10.16 -13.25
C ILE A 4 -10.90 -11.32 -12.28
N VAL A 5 -11.59 -12.37 -12.74
CA VAL A 5 -11.96 -13.52 -11.90
C VAL A 5 -10.70 -14.33 -11.58
N ASN A 6 -10.48 -14.64 -10.30
CA ASN A 6 -9.27 -15.32 -9.81
C ASN A 6 -7.96 -14.56 -10.10
N ALA A 7 -8.02 -13.24 -10.28
CA ALA A 7 -6.84 -12.44 -10.59
C ALA A 7 -6.21 -11.83 -9.33
N VAL A 8 -4.93 -11.48 -9.46
CA VAL A 8 -4.27 -10.50 -8.59
C VAL A 8 -4.14 -9.21 -9.40
N VAL A 9 -4.73 -8.13 -8.90
CA VAL A 9 -4.70 -6.81 -9.52
C VAL A 9 -3.77 -5.93 -8.71
N ILE A 10 -2.82 -5.29 -9.40
CA ILE A 10 -1.90 -4.33 -8.79
C ILE A 10 -2.36 -2.93 -9.16
N LEU A 11 -2.64 -2.11 -8.16
CA LEU A 11 -2.95 -0.70 -8.33
C LEU A 11 -1.75 0.11 -7.87
N ASP A 12 -0.98 0.59 -8.84
CA ASP A 12 0.18 1.44 -8.59
C ASP A 12 -0.23 2.91 -8.44
N GLU A 13 0.56 3.67 -7.70
CA GLU A 13 0.37 5.10 -7.47
C GLU A 13 -1.04 5.48 -6.95
N ILE A 14 -1.57 4.70 -6.00
CA ILE A 14 -2.96 4.87 -5.51
C ILE A 14 -3.24 6.26 -4.91
N GLN A 15 -2.18 6.96 -4.46
CA GLN A 15 -2.27 8.31 -3.93
C GLN A 15 -2.69 9.36 -4.98
N ASN A 16 -2.61 9.05 -6.29
CA ASN A 16 -3.03 9.95 -7.35
C ASN A 16 -4.56 10.04 -7.51
N ILE A 17 -5.31 9.13 -6.90
CA ILE A 17 -6.78 9.20 -6.87
C ILE A 17 -7.21 10.28 -5.87
N ASN A 18 -8.22 11.08 -6.24
CA ASN A 18 -8.76 12.11 -5.36
C ASN A 18 -9.26 11.48 -4.03
N PRO A 19 -8.82 11.99 -2.85
CA PRO A 19 -9.24 11.47 -1.55
C PRO A 19 -10.75 11.37 -1.33
N GLU A 20 -11.56 12.22 -1.98
CA GLU A 20 -13.03 12.15 -1.89
C GLU A 20 -13.59 10.80 -2.34
N TYR A 21 -12.87 10.07 -3.19
CA TYR A 21 -13.28 8.76 -3.70
C TYR A 21 -12.71 7.58 -2.91
N TYR A 22 -11.83 7.78 -1.92
CA TYR A 22 -11.20 6.67 -1.21
C TYR A 22 -12.20 5.76 -0.52
N TYR A 23 -13.27 6.32 0.04
CA TYR A 23 -14.33 5.52 0.64
C TYR A 23 -15.01 4.63 -0.40
N LEU A 24 -15.49 5.22 -1.50
CA LEU A 24 -16.15 4.47 -2.58
C LEU A 24 -15.22 3.42 -3.19
N LEU A 25 -13.96 3.76 -3.43
CA LEU A 25 -12.98 2.86 -4.00
C LEU A 25 -12.76 1.64 -3.10
N ARG A 26 -12.62 1.82 -1.78
CA ARG A 26 -12.47 0.69 -0.85
C ARG A 26 -13.67 -0.25 -0.90
N GLU A 27 -14.88 0.29 -0.84
CA GLU A 27 -16.11 -0.51 -0.93
C GLU A 27 -16.17 -1.29 -2.25
N MET A 28 -15.83 -0.64 -3.37
CA MET A 28 -15.82 -1.28 -4.69
C MET A 28 -14.79 -2.40 -4.77
N LEU A 29 -13.55 -2.19 -4.29
CA LEU A 29 -12.50 -3.20 -4.31
C LEU A 29 -12.84 -4.38 -3.40
N ASP A 30 -13.43 -4.15 -2.23
CA ASP A 30 -13.86 -5.21 -1.31
C ASP A 30 -14.98 -6.06 -1.92
N ILE A 31 -16.00 -5.43 -2.52
CA ILE A 31 -17.09 -6.13 -3.23
C ILE A 31 -16.53 -6.97 -4.38
N PHE A 32 -15.62 -6.41 -5.18
CA PHE A 32 -15.01 -7.12 -6.30
C PHE A 32 -14.15 -8.28 -5.83
N GLY A 33 -13.37 -8.10 -4.77
CA GLY A 33 -12.51 -9.14 -4.23
C GLY A 33 -13.33 -10.34 -3.76
N LYS A 34 -14.40 -10.09 -3.00
CA LYS A 34 -15.32 -11.12 -2.52
C LYS A 34 -16.09 -11.81 -3.65
N ARG A 35 -16.57 -11.05 -4.63
CA ARG A 35 -17.43 -11.59 -5.70
C ARG A 35 -16.66 -12.38 -6.76
N PHE A 36 -15.43 -11.99 -7.04
CA PHE A 36 -14.65 -12.54 -8.16
C PHE A 36 -13.44 -13.36 -7.73
N ASN A 37 -13.25 -13.58 -6.41
CA ASN A 37 -12.06 -14.20 -5.84
C ASN A 37 -10.78 -13.47 -6.32
N THR A 38 -10.80 -12.15 -6.19
CA THR A 38 -9.75 -11.25 -6.70
C THR A 38 -9.01 -10.61 -5.54
N TYR A 39 -7.68 -10.55 -5.62
CA TYR A 39 -6.87 -9.86 -4.63
C TYR A 39 -6.36 -8.55 -5.21
N PHE A 40 -6.45 -7.47 -4.45
CA PHE A 40 -5.94 -6.15 -4.84
C PHE A 40 -4.70 -5.82 -4.01
N LEU A 41 -3.59 -5.59 -4.70
CA LEU A 41 -2.35 -5.09 -4.11
C LEU A 41 -2.21 -3.61 -4.43
N LEU A 42 -2.33 -2.78 -3.40
CA LEU A 42 -2.15 -1.33 -3.51
C LEU A 42 -0.67 -0.99 -3.31
N ILE A 43 -0.08 -0.28 -4.27
CA ILE A 43 1.32 0.15 -4.26
C ILE A 43 1.37 1.67 -4.35
N THR A 44 2.27 2.28 -3.59
CA THR A 44 2.45 3.74 -3.56
C THR A 44 3.79 4.10 -2.92
N ALA A 45 4.34 5.25 -3.30
CA ALA A 45 5.52 5.85 -2.68
C ALA A 45 5.22 6.57 -1.35
N THR A 46 3.94 6.85 -1.06
CA THR A 46 3.51 7.56 0.16
C THR A 46 2.52 6.71 0.95
N GLN A 47 2.06 7.21 2.10
CA GLN A 47 1.07 6.50 2.92
C GLN A 47 -0.25 7.29 2.97
N PRO A 48 -1.04 7.28 1.88
CA PRO A 48 -2.34 7.96 1.83
C PRO A 48 -3.35 7.32 2.79
N GLU A 49 -4.39 8.06 3.18
CA GLU A 49 -5.43 7.59 4.12
C GLU A 49 -6.14 6.31 3.65
N ILE A 50 -6.15 6.02 2.36
CA ILE A 50 -6.71 4.76 1.85
C ILE A 50 -6.03 3.51 2.41
N LEU A 51 -4.76 3.62 2.86
CA LEU A 51 -3.99 2.53 3.45
C LEU A 51 -4.07 2.45 4.97
N ASP A 52 -4.83 3.32 5.63
CA ASP A 52 -4.99 3.30 7.08
C ASP A 52 -5.70 2.00 7.52
N THR A 53 -4.92 1.04 8.00
CA THR A 53 -5.38 -0.32 8.34
C THR A 53 -6.46 -0.33 9.42
N GLN A 54 -6.53 0.71 10.25
CA GLN A 54 -7.58 0.85 11.27
C GLN A 54 -8.92 1.28 10.67
N LYS A 55 -8.90 1.99 9.54
CA LYS A 55 -10.10 2.53 8.88
C LYS A 55 -10.55 1.74 7.65
N SER A 56 -9.60 1.16 6.90
CA SER A 56 -9.86 0.58 5.58
C SER A 56 -9.98 -0.94 5.58
N GLY A 57 -9.56 -1.62 6.65
CA GLY A 57 -9.45 -3.08 6.67
C GLY A 57 -8.36 -3.64 5.75
N THR A 58 -7.50 -2.79 5.16
CA THR A 58 -6.34 -3.26 4.40
C THR A 58 -5.32 -3.90 5.32
N ILE A 59 -4.62 -4.92 4.81
CA ILE A 59 -3.57 -5.63 5.53
C ILE A 59 -2.22 -5.18 4.98
N GLU A 60 -1.30 -4.78 5.85
CA GLU A 60 0.09 -4.57 5.45
C GLU A 60 0.74 -5.91 5.10
N LEU A 61 1.37 -6.01 3.92
CA LEU A 61 2.08 -7.23 3.50
C LEU A 61 3.29 -7.55 4.38
N VAL A 62 3.92 -6.52 4.94
CA VAL A 62 5.06 -6.64 5.83
C VAL A 62 4.99 -5.50 6.85
N SER A 63 5.42 -5.77 8.08
CA SER A 63 5.58 -4.73 9.09
C SER A 63 6.57 -3.67 8.59
N SER A 64 6.08 -2.45 8.41
CA SER A 64 6.89 -1.30 7.99
C SER A 64 8.10 -1.10 8.90
N GLU A 65 7.93 -1.25 10.22
CA GLU A 65 9.01 -1.09 11.20
C GLU A 65 10.12 -2.14 11.03
N LEU A 66 9.76 -3.43 10.91
CA LEU A 66 10.73 -4.50 10.72
C LEU A 66 11.43 -4.37 9.38
N TYR A 67 10.67 -4.04 8.33
CA TYR A 67 11.20 -3.88 6.98
C TYR A 67 12.20 -2.73 6.89
N MET A 68 11.84 -1.55 7.40
CA MET A 68 12.69 -0.34 7.37
C MET A 68 14.00 -0.51 8.18
N LYS A 69 13.96 -1.28 9.28
CA LYS A 69 15.15 -1.55 10.11
C LYS A 69 16.07 -2.62 9.52
N HIS A 70 15.66 -3.31 8.45
CA HIS A 70 16.45 -4.40 7.89
C HIS A 70 17.81 -3.89 7.37
N PRO A 71 18.95 -4.50 7.74
CA PRO A 71 20.29 -4.01 7.37
C PRO A 71 20.51 -3.80 5.87
N LEU A 72 19.82 -4.56 5.01
CA LEU A 72 19.84 -4.39 3.54
C LEU A 72 19.45 -2.97 3.08
N PHE A 73 18.61 -2.25 3.83
CA PHE A 73 18.18 -0.90 3.48
C PHE A 73 19.05 0.20 4.10
N ASN A 74 19.96 -0.14 5.02
CA ASN A 74 20.94 0.82 5.53
C ASN A 74 22.07 1.03 4.51
N ARG A 75 21.82 1.90 3.54
CA ARG A 75 22.73 2.19 2.42
C ARG A 75 23.63 3.41 2.64
N VAL A 76 23.60 4.01 3.84
CA VAL A 76 24.30 5.26 4.13
C VAL A 76 25.24 5.12 5.32
N THR A 77 26.42 5.72 5.23
CA THR A 77 27.33 5.88 6.36
C THR A 77 27.31 7.35 6.78
N LEU A 78 26.74 7.65 7.94
CA LEU A 78 26.73 9.00 8.49
C LEU A 78 28.07 9.32 9.15
N GLN A 79 28.71 10.39 8.70
CA GLN A 79 29.92 10.93 9.33
C GLN A 79 29.58 12.27 9.98
N PHE A 80 29.67 12.33 11.31
CA PHE A 80 29.46 13.58 12.04
C PHE A 80 30.79 14.34 12.11
N ILE A 81 30.91 15.43 11.36
CA ILE A 81 32.07 16.31 11.39
C ILE A 81 31.81 17.41 12.43
N LYS A 82 32.61 17.44 13.49
CA LYS A 82 32.55 18.51 14.50
C LYS A 82 33.17 19.77 13.90
N LYS A 83 32.37 20.81 13.65
CA LYS A 83 32.89 22.14 13.33
C LYS A 83 33.44 22.75 14.62
N GLY A 84 34.75 23.01 14.62
CA GLY A 84 35.42 23.82 15.64
C GLY A 84 35.11 25.31 15.49
#